data_AF-A0AAD4H1R1-F1
#
_entry.id   AF-A0AAD4H1R1-F1
#
_cell.length_a   1.000
_cell.length_b   1.000
_cell.length_c   1.000
_cell.angle_alpha   90.00
_cell.angle_beta   90.00
_cell.angle_gamma   90.00
#
_symmetry.space_group_name_H-M   'P 1'
#
loop_
_entity.id
_entity.type
_entity.pdbx_description
1 polymer ?
#
loop_
_entity_poly.entity_id
_entity_poly.type
_entity_poly.pdbx_seq_one_letter_code
_entity_poly.pdbx_strand_id
1 'polypeptide(L)'
;VSVEEAVRLELSKTIFKDNTGNVYQAEYYCQWENERMIHAGIDDHVNILKLTGSFRVSMKSYFIVTPFCEGGTLEDEAAKHLGRALSEGRLKVLALEILAGLTHLREHHVVHNDIKPSNIFIGGLDEGLKIGDFGQSALHFPDDEEEPDLPRYEERYAAPEHLQS
;
A
#
# COMPACT_ATOMS: atom_id res chain seq x y z
N VAL A 1 -2.32 -7.88 -24.60
CA VAL A 1 -3.44 -7.43 -23.75
C VAL A 1 -4.24 -8.65 -23.33
N SER A 2 -3.96 -9.16 -22.15
CA SER A 2 -4.79 -10.20 -21.52
C SER A 2 -6.19 -9.63 -21.27
N VAL A 3 -7.21 -10.49 -21.13
CA VAL A 3 -8.58 -10.05 -20.84
C VAL A 3 -8.61 -9.23 -19.53
N GLU A 4 -7.71 -9.51 -18.59
CA GLU A 4 -7.55 -8.75 -17.34
C GLU A 4 -6.97 -7.35 -17.55
N GLU A 5 -5.94 -7.19 -18.39
CA GLU A 5 -5.39 -5.87 -18.73
C GLU A 5 -6.43 -5.01 -19.46
N ALA A 6 -7.19 -5.60 -20.38
CA ALA A 6 -8.27 -4.92 -21.08
C ALA A 6 -9.35 -4.47 -20.09
N VAL A 7 -9.76 -5.32 -19.15
CA VAL A 7 -10.73 -4.98 -18.10
C VAL A 7 -10.20 -3.89 -17.17
N ARG A 8 -8.93 -3.93 -16.77
CA ARG A 8 -8.30 -2.89 -15.93
C ARG A 8 -8.24 -1.54 -16.64
N LEU A 9 -7.86 -1.51 -17.92
CA LEU A 9 -7.85 -0.31 -18.79
C LEU A 9 -9.26 0.23 -19.08
N GLU A 10 -10.25 -0.66 -19.22
CA GLU A 10 -11.65 -0.27 -19.41
C GLU A 10 -12.22 0.33 -18.11
N LEU A 11 -11.93 -0.28 -16.96
CA LEU A 11 -12.42 0.17 -15.64
C LEU A 11 -11.77 1.47 -15.18
N SER A 12 -10.48 1.69 -15.45
CA SER A 12 -9.80 2.96 -15.12
C SER A 12 -10.32 4.14 -15.92
N LYS A 13 -10.91 3.90 -17.11
CA LYS A 13 -11.51 4.92 -17.98
C LYS A 13 -13.02 5.04 -17.85
N THR A 14 -13.68 4.10 -17.17
CA THR A 14 -15.14 4.09 -17.06
C THR A 14 -15.61 5.01 -15.94
N ILE A 15 -15.95 6.24 -16.33
CA ILE A 15 -16.76 7.15 -15.54
C ILE A 15 -18.19 6.61 -15.47
N PHE A 16 -18.58 6.01 -14.35
CA PHE A 16 -19.98 5.65 -14.12
C PHE A 16 -20.79 6.92 -13.85
N LYS A 17 -21.81 7.18 -14.67
CA LYS A 17 -22.79 8.24 -14.46
C LYS A 17 -24.09 7.63 -13.98
N ASP A 18 -24.64 8.09 -12.86
CA ASP A 18 -26.02 7.73 -12.52
C ASP A 18 -27.04 8.48 -13.37
N ASN A 19 -28.32 8.10 -13.21
CA ASN A 19 -29.47 8.72 -13.88
C ASN A 19 -29.70 10.20 -13.50
N THR A 20 -28.90 10.75 -12.57
CA THR A 20 -28.87 12.16 -12.19
C THR A 20 -27.64 12.90 -12.70
N GLY A 21 -26.76 12.23 -13.46
CA GLY A 21 -25.56 12.80 -14.06
C GLY A 21 -24.33 12.85 -13.15
N ASN A 22 -24.38 12.25 -11.95
CA ASN A 22 -23.22 12.22 -11.05
C ASN A 22 -22.19 11.23 -11.55
N VAL A 23 -20.96 11.71 -11.72
CA VAL A 23 -19.77 10.91 -12.00
C VAL A 23 -19.30 10.25 -10.72
N TYR A 24 -19.23 8.92 -10.69
CA TYR A 24 -18.57 8.18 -9.63
C TYR A 24 -17.08 8.03 -9.97
N GLN A 25 -16.20 8.35 -9.01
CA GLN A 25 -14.76 8.11 -9.15
C GLN A 25 -14.49 6.60 -9.16
N ALA A 26 -14.22 6.06 -10.34
CA ALA A 26 -13.71 4.69 -10.51
C ALA A 26 -12.42 4.45 -9.71
N GLU A 27 -11.66 5.51 -9.43
CA GLU A 27 -10.38 5.50 -8.71
C GLU A 27 -10.46 4.80 -7.34
N TYR A 28 -11.45 5.12 -6.49
CA TYR A 28 -11.56 4.48 -5.16
C TYR A 28 -11.87 2.99 -5.23
N TYR A 29 -12.69 2.58 -6.21
CA TYR A 29 -12.98 1.17 -6.43
C TYR A 29 -11.74 0.44 -6.94
N CYS A 30 -11.05 1.01 -7.92
CA CYS A 30 -9.82 0.46 -8.47
C CYS A 30 -8.74 0.32 -7.39
N GLN A 31 -8.56 1.34 -6.54
CA GLN A 31 -7.60 1.30 -5.43
C GLN A 31 -7.97 0.21 -4.41
N TRP A 32 -9.23 0.14 -3.98
CA TRP A 32 -9.67 -0.89 -3.04
C TRP A 32 -9.53 -2.31 -3.61
N GLU A 33 -9.90 -2.51 -4.87
CA GLU A 33 -9.78 -3.82 -5.50
C GLU A 33 -8.31 -4.21 -5.71
N ASN A 34 -7.44 -3.26 -6.07
CA ASN A 34 -6.00 -3.47 -6.17
C ASN A 34 -5.40 -3.87 -4.81
N GLU A 35 -5.68 -3.08 -3.76
CA GLU A 35 -5.26 -3.37 -2.39
C GLU A 35 -5.73 -4.75 -1.96
N ARG A 36 -7.03 -5.05 -2.10
CA ARG A 36 -7.60 -6.34 -1.73
C ARG A 36 -6.90 -7.51 -2.42
N MET A 37 -6.66 -7.40 -3.73
CA MET A 37 -6.08 -8.48 -4.52
C MET A 37 -4.59 -8.72 -4.20
N ILE A 38 -3.80 -7.65 -4.13
CA ILE A 38 -2.37 -7.74 -3.77
C ILE A 38 -2.23 -8.22 -2.33
N HIS A 39 -2.98 -7.61 -1.42
CA HIS A 39 -2.86 -7.87 0.01
C HIS A 39 -3.29 -9.30 0.38
N ALA A 40 -4.29 -9.86 -0.34
CA ALA A 40 -4.68 -11.26 -0.19
C ALA A 40 -3.70 -12.26 -0.82
N GLY A 41 -2.83 -11.81 -1.73
CA GLY A 41 -1.83 -12.64 -2.40
C GLY A 41 -0.49 -12.74 -1.67
N ILE A 42 -0.33 -12.03 -0.54
CA ILE A 42 0.89 -12.05 0.28
C ILE A 42 0.68 -12.99 1.46
N ASP A 43 1.57 -13.97 1.63
CA ASP A 43 1.53 -14.86 2.80
C ASP A 43 1.83 -14.10 4.11
N ASP A 44 1.39 -14.64 5.25
CA ASP A 44 1.58 -14.01 6.57
C ASP A 44 3.07 -13.75 6.88
N HIS A 45 3.39 -12.53 7.29
CA HIS A 45 4.73 -12.14 7.74
C HIS A 45 4.66 -11.15 8.91
N VAL A 46 5.61 -11.25 9.85
CA VAL A 46 5.59 -10.45 11.09
C VAL A 46 5.58 -8.94 10.83
N ASN A 47 6.29 -8.49 9.80
CA ASN A 47 6.39 -7.08 9.40
C ASN A 47 5.46 -6.66 8.27
N ILE A 48 4.46 -7.47 7.92
CA ILE A 48 3.40 -7.10 6.96
C ILE A 48 2.08 -7.06 7.72
N LEU A 49 1.29 -6.00 7.53
CA LEU A 49 -0.04 -5.89 8.13
C LEU A 49 -0.92 -6.98 7.52
N LYS A 50 -1.66 -7.73 8.33
CA LYS A 50 -2.49 -8.84 7.82
C LYS A 50 -3.83 -8.35 7.29
N LEU A 51 -4.19 -8.79 6.09
CA LEU A 51 -5.58 -8.69 5.61
C LEU A 51 -6.44 -9.73 6.33
N THR A 52 -7.34 -9.28 7.21
CA THR A 52 -8.30 -10.16 7.90
C THR A 52 -9.60 -10.30 7.10
N GLY A 53 -9.94 -9.30 6.30
CA GLY A 53 -11.10 -9.34 5.43
C GLY A 53 -11.26 -8.07 4.62
N SER A 54 -12.17 -8.14 3.65
CA SER A 54 -12.56 -7.00 2.83
C SER A 54 -14.02 -7.16 2.46
N PHE A 55 -14.77 -6.06 2.43
CA PHE A 55 -16.17 -6.12 2.05
C PHE A 55 -16.66 -4.79 1.49
N ARG A 56 -17.71 -4.89 0.67
CA ARG A 56 -18.43 -3.76 0.10
C ARG A 56 -19.82 -3.69 0.72
N VAL A 57 -20.14 -2.56 1.35
CA VAL A 57 -21.47 -2.33 1.98
C VAL A 57 -22.43 -1.63 1.02
N SER A 58 -21.92 -0.80 0.12
CA SER A 58 -22.73 -0.10 -0.89
C SER A 58 -21.90 0.18 -2.14
N MET A 59 -22.52 0.75 -3.18
CA MET A 59 -21.81 1.20 -4.40
C MET A 59 -20.65 2.18 -4.13
N LYS A 60 -20.62 2.82 -2.96
CA LYS A 60 -19.62 3.83 -2.59
C LYS A 60 -18.86 3.51 -1.30
N SER A 61 -19.04 2.32 -0.74
CA SER A 61 -18.53 2.00 0.59
C SER A 61 -17.80 0.67 0.56
N TYR A 62 -16.48 0.78 0.58
CA TYR A 62 -15.52 -0.31 0.50
C TYR A 62 -14.68 -0.31 1.77
N PHE A 63 -14.41 -1.49 2.32
CA PHE A 63 -13.72 -1.64 3.59
C PHE A 63 -12.62 -2.70 3.48
N ILE A 64 -11.50 -2.41 4.13
CA ILE A 64 -10.40 -3.33 4.42
C ILE A 64 -10.39 -3.53 5.94
N VAL A 65 -10.20 -4.77 6.38
CA VAL A 65 -10.18 -5.15 7.79
C VAL A 65 -8.81 -5.72 8.12
N THR A 66 -8.16 -5.13 9.09
CA THR A 66 -6.84 -5.52 9.58
C THR A 66 -6.83 -5.58 11.11
N PRO A 67 -5.83 -6.24 11.72
CA PRO A 67 -5.59 -6.09 13.15
C PRO A 67 -5.31 -4.63 13.52
N PHE A 68 -5.85 -4.20 14.66
CA PHE A 68 -5.59 -2.86 15.18
C PHE A 68 -4.16 -2.74 15.71
N CYS A 69 -3.42 -1.76 15.22
CA CYS A 69 -2.05 -1.48 15.64
C CYS A 69 -2.04 -0.41 16.73
N GLU A 70 -1.92 -0.82 17.99
CA GLU A 70 -2.07 0.05 19.17
C GLU A 70 -1.03 1.19 19.23
N GLY A 71 0.13 1.02 18.61
CA GLY A 71 1.19 2.02 18.56
C GLY A 71 0.93 3.17 17.57
N GLY A 72 -0.12 3.07 16.75
CA GLY A 72 -0.40 4.02 15.66
C GLY A 72 0.57 3.81 14.49
N THR A 73 0.96 4.90 13.84
CA THR A 73 1.92 4.88 12.72
C THR A 73 3.29 5.41 13.13
N LEU A 74 4.31 5.17 12.31
CA LEU A 74 5.62 5.78 12.49
C LEU A 74 5.56 7.32 12.32
N GLU A 75 4.60 7.84 11.53
CA GLU A 75 4.30 9.27 11.48
C GLU A 75 3.83 9.80 12.85
N ASP A 76 2.95 9.07 13.54
CA ASP A 76 2.49 9.42 14.89
C ASP A 76 3.64 9.37 15.91
N GLU A 77 4.53 8.38 15.82
CA GLU A 77 5.73 8.29 16.65
C GLU A 77 6.62 9.52 16.40
N ALA A 78 6.93 9.83 15.13
CA ALA A 78 7.76 10.97 14.77
C ALA A 78 7.19 12.32 15.26
N ALA A 79 5.86 12.51 15.15
CA ALA A 79 5.18 13.71 15.61
C ALA A 79 5.34 13.92 17.13
N LYS A 80 5.28 12.84 17.93
CA LYS A 80 5.47 12.89 19.40
C LYS A 80 6.89 13.33 19.80
N HIS A 81 7.88 13.09 18.94
CA HIS A 81 9.26 13.49 19.19
C HIS A 81 9.53 14.99 18.93
N LEU A 82 8.54 15.76 18.45
CA LEU A 82 8.63 17.22 18.25
C LEU A 82 9.89 17.65 17.46
N GLY A 83 10.24 16.89 16.42
CA GLY A 83 11.40 17.15 15.57
C GLY A 83 12.74 16.65 16.14
N ARG A 84 12.74 15.96 17.30
CA ARG A 84 13.93 15.27 17.81
C ARG A 84 14.11 13.94 17.06
N ALA A 85 15.37 13.59 16.80
CA ALA A 85 15.69 12.30 16.22
C ALA A 85 15.34 11.15 17.18
N LEU A 86 14.90 10.04 16.60
CA LEU A 86 14.84 8.76 17.30
C LEU A 86 16.24 8.31 17.70
N SER A 87 16.34 7.46 18.73
CA SER A 87 17.63 6.88 19.10
C SER A 87 18.17 6.00 17.98
N GLU A 88 19.50 5.93 17.84
CA GLU A 88 20.15 5.08 16.84
C GLU A 88 19.73 3.61 16.97
N GLY A 89 19.58 3.12 18.21
CA GLY A 89 19.07 1.77 18.47
C GLY A 89 17.66 1.55 17.93
N ARG A 90 16.76 2.51 18.13
CA ARG A 90 15.39 2.45 17.59
C ARG A 90 15.40 2.49 16.06
N LEU A 91 16.17 3.41 15.46
CA LEU A 91 16.32 3.51 14.01
C LEU A 91 16.84 2.22 13.39
N LYS A 92 17.83 1.58 14.02
CA LYS A 92 18.36 0.29 13.56
C LYS A 92 17.31 -0.81 13.57
N VAL A 93 16.49 -0.90 14.63
CA VAL A 93 15.40 -1.88 14.70
C VAL A 93 14.36 -1.61 13.61
N LEU A 94 13.91 -0.36 13.47
CA LEU A 94 12.95 0.04 12.44
C LEU A 94 13.45 -0.31 11.03
N ALA A 95 14.71 0.00 10.72
CA ALA A 95 15.30 -0.29 9.43
C ALA A 95 15.34 -1.80 9.14
N LEU A 96 15.71 -2.62 10.12
CA LEU A 96 15.76 -4.08 9.95
C LEU A 96 14.37 -4.67 9.71
N GLU A 97 13.37 -4.22 10.46
CA GLU A 97 11.98 -4.71 10.31
C GLU A 97 11.35 -4.26 8.98
N ILE A 98 11.59 -3.01 8.56
CA ILE A 98 11.14 -2.52 7.24
C ILE A 98 11.80 -3.35 6.13
N LEU A 99 13.11 -3.56 6.19
CA LEU A 99 13.83 -4.34 5.18
C LEU A 99 13.37 -5.81 5.15
N ALA A 100 13.05 -6.40 6.30
CA ALA A 100 12.48 -7.74 6.37
C ALA A 100 11.11 -7.80 5.67
N GLY A 101 10.22 -6.84 5.96
CA GLY A 101 8.92 -6.73 5.27
C GLY A 101 9.07 -6.52 3.76
N LEU A 102 9.95 -5.62 3.32
CA LEU A 102 10.20 -5.39 1.89
C LEU A 102 10.80 -6.61 1.18
N THR A 103 11.64 -7.38 1.87
CA THR A 103 12.18 -8.64 1.33
C THR A 103 11.06 -9.64 1.10
N HIS A 104 10.14 -9.78 2.07
CA HIS A 104 8.96 -10.63 1.92
C HIS A 104 8.06 -10.20 0.75
N LEU A 105 7.81 -8.89 0.58
CA LEU A 105 7.05 -8.39 -0.56
C LEU A 105 7.72 -8.73 -1.90
N ARG A 106 9.05 -8.57 -1.97
CA ARG A 106 9.82 -8.92 -3.16
C ARG A 106 9.71 -10.40 -3.53
N GLU A 107 9.71 -11.30 -2.54
CA GLU A 107 9.52 -12.74 -2.77
C GLU A 107 8.14 -13.07 -3.36
N HIS A 108 7.15 -12.19 -3.15
CA HIS A 108 5.81 -12.26 -3.73
C HIS A 108 5.66 -11.42 -5.02
N HIS A 109 6.77 -10.90 -5.56
CA HIS A 109 6.76 -10.00 -6.71
C HIS A 109 5.94 -8.73 -6.48
N VAL A 110 5.77 -8.28 -5.24
CA VAL A 110 5.03 -7.07 -4.89
C VAL A 110 5.98 -5.91 -4.70
N VAL A 111 5.73 -4.81 -5.40
CA VAL A 111 6.33 -3.50 -5.15
C VAL A 111 5.30 -2.63 -4.44
N HIS A 112 5.64 -2.14 -3.24
CA HIS A 112 4.69 -1.37 -2.43
C HIS A 112 4.33 0.01 -3.03
N ASN A 113 5.30 0.66 -3.67
CA ASN A 113 5.26 2.01 -4.28
C ASN A 113 4.96 3.20 -3.36
N ASP A 114 4.38 3.00 -2.17
CA ASP A 114 4.07 4.10 -1.24
C ASP A 114 4.63 3.87 0.17
N ILE A 115 5.94 3.59 0.27
CA ILE A 115 6.61 3.43 1.56
C ILE A 115 6.87 4.80 2.18
N LYS A 116 6.15 5.10 3.26
CA LYS A 116 6.25 6.33 4.04
C LYS A 116 5.81 6.10 5.49
N PRO A 117 6.16 7.00 6.44
CA PRO A 117 5.88 6.78 7.86
C PRO A 117 4.40 6.54 8.22
N SER A 118 3.44 7.12 7.47
CA SER A 118 2.00 6.90 7.69
C SER A 118 1.51 5.52 7.27
N ASN A 119 2.27 4.80 6.45
CA ASN A 119 1.99 3.44 5.98
C ASN A 119 2.78 2.37 6.76
N ILE A 120 3.56 2.80 7.76
CA ILE A 120 4.28 1.91 8.68
C ILE A 120 3.55 1.94 10.03
N PHE A 121 2.79 0.89 10.31
CA PHE A 121 2.03 0.73 11.54
C PHE A 121 2.90 0.13 12.64
N ILE A 122 2.62 0.47 13.90
CA ILE A 122 3.33 -0.02 15.07
C ILE A 122 2.35 -0.91 15.84
N GLY A 123 2.66 -2.21 15.91
CA GLY A 123 1.83 -3.20 16.60
C GLY A 123 1.77 -3.00 18.12
N GLY A 124 1.12 -3.95 18.80
CA GLY A 124 1.13 -4.01 20.25
C GLY A 124 2.52 -4.28 20.83
N LEU A 125 2.58 -4.43 22.15
CA LEU A 125 3.82 -4.83 22.83
C LEU A 125 4.36 -6.13 22.21
N ASP A 126 5.64 -6.11 21.83
CA ASP A 126 6.37 -7.23 21.20
C ASP A 126 5.91 -7.65 19.78
N GLU A 127 5.00 -6.91 19.14
CA GLU A 127 4.53 -7.24 17.78
C GLU A 127 5.34 -6.59 16.64
N GLY A 128 6.21 -5.63 16.97
CA GLY A 128 7.03 -4.90 16.00
C GLY A 128 6.23 -3.97 15.09
N LEU A 129 6.88 -3.44 14.04
CA LEU A 129 6.18 -2.68 13.00
C LEU A 129 5.56 -3.58 11.92
N LYS A 130 4.57 -3.04 11.19
CA LYS A 130 3.86 -3.67 10.07
C LYS A 130 3.71 -2.70 8.91
N ILE A 131 4.18 -3.09 7.73
CA ILE A 131 3.95 -2.37 6.48
C ILE A 131 2.49 -2.59 6.06
N GLY A 132 1.75 -1.53 5.77
CA GLY A 132 0.36 -1.56 5.30
C GLY A 132 0.07 -0.49 4.24
N ASP A 133 -1.20 -0.38 3.83
CA ASP A 133 -1.67 0.45 2.70
C ASP A 133 -1.07 0.01 1.35
N PHE A 134 -1.68 -1.04 0.77
CA PHE A 134 -1.28 -1.58 -0.53
C PHE A 134 -2.05 -0.93 -1.70
N GLY A 135 -2.72 0.20 -1.50
CA GLY A 135 -3.55 0.84 -2.51
C GLY A 135 -2.80 1.20 -3.80
N GLN A 136 -1.51 1.53 -3.68
CA GLN A 136 -0.63 1.88 -4.80
C GLN A 136 0.34 0.76 -5.19
N SER A 137 0.24 -0.40 -4.55
CA SER A 137 1.14 -1.51 -4.83
C SER A 137 0.91 -2.09 -6.22
N ALA A 138 1.92 -2.75 -6.76
CA ALA A 138 1.87 -3.41 -8.06
C ALA A 138 2.61 -4.76 -8.01
N LEU A 139 2.23 -5.67 -8.91
CA LEU A 139 3.04 -6.85 -9.20
C LEU A 139 4.14 -6.48 -10.20
N HIS A 140 5.33 -7.02 -9.98
CA HIS A 140 6.51 -6.81 -10.82
C HIS A 140 7.28 -8.14 -10.94
N PHE A 141 7.10 -8.81 -12.07
CA PHE A 141 7.77 -10.07 -12.36
C PHE A 141 9.11 -9.81 -13.05
N PRO A 142 10.14 -10.66 -12.83
CA PRO A 142 11.47 -10.45 -13.41
C PRO A 142 11.52 -10.45 -14.94
N ASP A 143 10.51 -11.06 -15.58
CA ASP A 143 10.40 -11.21 -17.02
C ASP A 143 9.55 -10.08 -17.67
N ASP A 144 9.06 -9.12 -16.88
CA ASP A 144 8.32 -7.98 -17.40
C ASP A 144 9.29 -7.04 -18.16
N GLU A 145 9.17 -6.98 -19.49
CA GLU A 145 9.96 -6.08 -20.34
C GLU A 145 9.47 -4.62 -20.28
N GLU A 146 8.25 -4.39 -19.79
CA GLU A 146 7.66 -3.06 -19.61
C GLU A 146 7.77 -2.64 -18.14
N GLU A 147 8.24 -1.40 -17.89
CA GLU A 147 8.09 -0.83 -16.55
C GLU A 147 6.59 -0.79 -16.20
N PRO A 148 6.19 -1.22 -14.99
CA PRO A 148 4.80 -1.13 -14.58
C PRO A 148 4.31 0.32 -14.74
N ASP A 149 3.02 0.50 -15.05
CA ASP A 149 2.38 1.83 -15.07
C ASP A 149 2.35 2.35 -13.62
N LEU A 150 3.45 2.96 -13.20
CA LEU A 150 3.74 3.30 -11.81
C LEU A 150 2.81 4.44 -11.37
N PRO A 151 2.08 4.27 -10.25
CA PRO A 151 1.28 5.36 -9.72
C PRO A 151 2.17 6.55 -9.34
N ARG A 152 1.60 7.76 -9.38
CA ARG A 152 2.27 9.00 -8.96
C ARG A 152 2.78 8.86 -7.53
N TYR A 153 4.10 8.74 -7.37
CA TYR A 153 4.76 8.74 -6.08
C TYR A 153 4.47 10.02 -5.30
N GLU A 154 4.43 9.94 -3.97
CA GLU A 154 4.51 11.14 -3.15
C GLU A 154 5.91 11.76 -3.32
N GLU A 155 5.96 12.98 -3.86
CA GLU A 155 7.17 13.64 -4.38
C GLU A 155 8.37 13.63 -3.42
N ARG A 156 8.12 13.61 -2.10
CA ARG A 156 9.15 13.61 -1.05
C ARG A 156 9.84 12.27 -0.84
N TYR A 157 9.22 11.18 -1.27
CA TYR A 157 9.68 9.80 -1.06
C TYR A 157 9.96 9.05 -2.38
N ALA A 158 9.72 9.71 -3.52
CA ALA A 158 10.02 9.17 -4.83
C ALA A 158 11.54 9.01 -5.05
N ALA A 159 11.94 7.88 -5.63
CA ALA A 159 13.30 7.70 -6.12
C ALA A 159 13.59 8.70 -7.27
N PRO A 160 14.84 9.17 -7.44
CA PRO A 160 15.17 10.26 -8.38
C PRO A 160 14.85 9.94 -9.85
N GLU A 161 14.81 8.68 -10.24
CA GLU A 161 14.36 8.21 -11.55
C GLU A 161 12.88 8.50 -11.81
N HIS A 162 12.04 8.50 -10.77
CA HIS A 162 10.61 8.77 -10.88
C HIS A 162 10.26 10.27 -10.88
N LEU A 163 11.23 11.15 -10.61
CA LEU A 163 11.05 12.61 -10.56
C LEU A 163 11.43 13.30 -11.88
N GLN A 164 11.94 12.56 -12.87
CA GLN A 164 12.52 13.10 -14.11
C GLN A 164 11.59 13.03 -15.34
N SER A 165 10.32 12.61 -15.17
CA SER A 165 9.33 12.49 -16.26
C SER A 165 8.57 13.78 -16.57
#